data_AF-A0A353ZMT3-F1
#
_entry.id   AF-A0A353ZMT3-F1
#
_cell.length_a   1.000
_cell.length_b   1.000
_cell.length_c   1.000
_cell.angle_alpha   90.00
_cell.angle_beta   90.00
_cell.angle_gamma   90.00
#
_symmetry.space_group_name_H-M   'P 1'
#
loop_
_entity.id
_entity.type
_entity.pdbx_description
1 polymer ?
#
loop_
_entity_poly.entity_id
_entity_poly.type
_entity_poly.pdbx_seq_one_letter_code
_entity_poly.pdbx_strand_id
1 'polypeptide(L)' 'ATGWHRVCAVDELELAWGEAALIAGRQVALFRTGPSEVFAVAHEDPATGA' A
#
# COMPACT_ATOMS: atom_id res chain seq x y z
N ALA A 1 1.15 -11.22 -14.45
CA ALA A 1 0.89 -10.20 -15.49
C ALA A 1 1.51 -8.88 -15.01
N THR A 2 2.14 -8.12 -15.91
CA THR A 2 2.68 -6.79 -15.61
C THR A 2 1.68 -5.73 -16.07
N GLY A 3 1.44 -4.72 -15.24
CA GLY A 3 0.49 -3.66 -15.55
C GLY A 3 0.03 -2.90 -14.31
N TRP A 4 -0.79 -1.88 -14.54
CA TRP A 4 -1.40 -1.11 -13.46
C TRP A 4 -2.58 -1.85 -12.86
N HIS A 5 -2.70 -1.81 -11.53
CA HIS A 5 -3.82 -2.37 -10.78
C HIS A 5 -4.53 -1.23 -10.05
N ARG A 6 -5.86 -1.19 -10.19
CA ARG A 6 -6.68 -0.34 -9.31
C ARG A 6 -6.75 -1.00 -7.93
N VAL A 7 -6.55 -0.22 -6.87
CA VAL A 7 -6.62 -0.68 -5.49
C VAL A 7 -7.81 -0.04 -4.78
N CYS A 8 -7.73 1.25 -4.48
CA CYS A 8 -8.74 2.05 -3.78
C CYS A 8 -8.69 3.51 -4.23
N ALA A 9 -9.59 4.35 -3.71
CA ALA A 9 -9.47 5.80 -3.86
C ALA A 9 -8.50 6.38 -2.81
N VAL A 10 -7.86 7.52 -3.10
CA VAL A 10 -6.83 8.11 -2.23
C VAL A 10 -7.40 8.67 -0.92
N ASP A 11 -8.66 9.10 -0.95
CA ASP A 11 -9.40 9.60 0.20
C ASP A 11 -9.84 8.48 1.16
N GLU A 12 -9.90 7.22 0.70
CA GLU A 12 -10.12 6.03 1.54
C GLU A 12 -8.90 5.66 2.38
N LEU A 13 -7.70 6.15 2.04
CA LEU A 13 -6.50 5.93 2.83
C LEU A 13 -6.46 6.92 4.00
N GLU A 14 -6.22 6.43 5.22
CA GLU A 14 -5.96 7.31 6.36
C GLU A 14 -4.58 7.99 6.24
N LEU A 15 -4.47 9.24 6.70
CA LEU A 15 -3.19 9.97 6.65
C LEU A 15 -2.23 9.37 7.70
N ALA A 16 -0.99 9.11 7.30
CA ALA A 16 0.05 8.53 8.16
C ALA A 16 -0.30 7.16 8.75
N TRP A 17 -1.19 6.41 8.09
CA TRP A 17 -1.55 5.04 8.43
C TRP A 17 -1.23 4.11 7.26
N GLY A 18 -0.82 2.88 7.58
CA GLY A 18 -0.46 1.85 6.61
C GLY A 18 -1.63 0.92 6.32
N GLU A 19 -2.25 1.09 5.15
CA GLU A 19 -3.34 0.22 4.72
C GLU A 19 -2.83 -1.00 3.96
N ALA A 20 -3.37 -2.18 4.25
CA ALA A 20 -3.01 -3.41 3.57
C ALA A 20 -3.75 -3.54 2.23
N ALA A 21 -3.02 -3.87 1.17
CA ALA A 21 -3.58 -4.18 -0.14
C ALA A 21 -3.04 -5.51 -0.68
N LEU A 22 -3.92 -6.30 -1.29
CA LEU A 22 -3.55 -7.56 -1.96
C LEU A 22 -3.61 -7.38 -3.48
N ILE A 23 -2.46 -7.35 -4.13
CA ILE A 23 -2.33 -7.12 -5.58
C ILE A 23 -1.75 -8.37 -6.22
N ALA A 24 -2.55 -9.07 -7.02
CA ALA A 24 -2.14 -10.28 -7.73
C ALA A 24 -1.43 -11.32 -6.82
N GLY A 25 -1.93 -11.48 -5.59
CA GLY A 25 -1.37 -12.41 -4.59
C GLY A 25 -0.19 -11.88 -3.78
N ARG A 26 0.26 -10.63 -4.00
CA ARG A 26 1.31 -9.98 -3.21
C ARG A 26 0.73 -8.95 -2.27
N GLN A 27 1.13 -9.01 -1.00
CA GLN A 27 0.77 -8.01 0.01
C GLN A 27 1.65 -6.78 -0.11
N VAL A 28 1.02 -5.61 -0.08
CA VAL A 28 1.66 -4.29 -0.18
C VAL A 28 1.03 -3.41 0.90
N ALA A 29 1.85 -2.60 1.58
CA ALA A 29 1.35 -1.56 2.46
C ALA A 29 1.33 -0.22 1.70
N LEU A 30 0.17 0.44 1.72
CA LEU A 30 -0.01 1.78 1.17
C LEU A 30 0.01 2.80 2.29
N PHE A 31 0.81 3.85 2.12
CA PHE A 31 0.88 4.96 3.06
C PHE A 31 0.53 6.26 2.35
N ARG A 32 -0.51 6.95 2.84
CA ARG A 32 -0.75 8.35 2.44
C ARG A 32 0.05 9.27 3.35
N THR A 33 1.04 9.97 2.79
CA THR A 33 1.94 10.87 3.55
C THR A 33 1.56 12.35 3.41
N GLY A 34 0.71 12.68 2.44
CA GLY A 34 0.14 14.00 2.22
C GLY A 34 -1.19 13.94 1.46
N PRO A 35 -1.82 15.08 1.12
CA PRO A 35 -3.16 15.09 0.51
C PRO A 35 -3.29 14.24 -0.77
N SER A 36 -2.22 14.15 -1.55
CA SER A 36 -2.16 13.38 -2.80
C SER A 36 -0.86 12.58 -2.93
N GLU A 37 -0.11 12.42 -1.84
CA GLU A 37 1.17 11.72 -1.83
C GLU A 37 0.97 10.33 -1.23
N VAL A 38 1.30 9.30 -2.00
CA VAL A 38 1.11 7.89 -1.63
C VAL A 38 2.38 7.12 -1.96
N PHE A 39 2.83 6.32 -0.99
CA PHE A 39 3.91 5.35 -1.15
C PHE A 39 3.37 3.93 -1.05
N ALA A 40 3.99 3.03 -1.80
CA ALA A 40 3.71 1.60 -1.75
C ALA A 40 5.00 0.85 -1.42
N VAL A 41 4.96 0.05 -0.36
CA VAL A 41 6.11 -0.74 0.12
C VAL A 41 5.69 -2.20 0.33
N ALA A 42 6.67 -3.09 0.46
CA ALA A 42 6.37 -4.46 0.88
C ALA A 42 5.65 -4.42 2.24
N HIS A 43 4.60 -5.24 2.40
CA HIS A 43 3.89 -5.32 3.68
C HIS A 43 4.72 -6.07 4.73
N GLU A 44 5.47 -7.07 4.29
CA GLU A 44 6.35 -7.87 5.14
C GLU A 44 7.50 -7.03 5.69
N ASP A 45 7.72 -7.09 7.00
CA ASP A 45 8.90 -6.51 7.64
C ASP A 45 10.15 -7.31 7.25
N PRO A 46 11.14 -6.72 6.55
CA PRO A 46 12.35 -7.45 6.19
C PRO A 46 13.22 -7.89 7.38
N ALA A 47 13.02 -7.31 8.57
CA ALA A 47 13.81 -7.67 9.76
C ALA A 47 13.25 -8.90 10.48
N THR A 48 11.93 -9.04 10.55
CA THR A 48 11.26 -10.07 11.36
C THR A 48 10.38 -11.03 10.56
N GLY A 49 10.02 -10.69 9.33
CA GLY A 49 9.06 -11.41 8.51
C GLY A 49 7.61 -11.27 8.99
N ALA A 50 7.36 -10.33 9.91
CA ALA A 50 6.01 -9.99 10.36
C ALA A 50 5.17 -9.39 9.23
#